data_AF-A0A5A7NDZ7-F1
#
_entry.id   AF-A0A5A7NDZ7-F1
#
_cell.length_a   1.000
_cell.length_b   1.000
_cell.length_c   1.000
_cell.angle_alpha   90.00
_cell.angle_beta   90.00
_cell.angle_gamma   90.00
#
_symmetry.space_group_name_H-M   'P 1'
#
loop_
_entity.id
_entity.type
_entity.pdbx_description
1 polymer ?
#
loop_
_entity_poly.entity_id
_entity_poly.type
_entity_poly.pdbx_seq_one_letter_code
_entity_poly.pdbx_strand_id
1 'polypeptide(L)'
;MILTLYAQALVAREQPDTDRLAMPILEKSVRLDPYNSFGWYQLAIIYTRNNMPALADLATAERYMLMRNPGRAAMHANQAVQGLEPGTPKWLRAQDIRQAAGLALEQSANRRR
;
A
#
# COMPACT_ATOMS: atom_id res chain seq x y z
N MET A 1 -12.08 -10.30 5.79
CA MET A 1 -12.02 -11.55 4.98
C MET A 1 -13.04 -11.60 3.83
N ILE A 2 -14.25 -11.03 3.93
CA ILE A 2 -15.25 -11.06 2.82
C ILE A 2 -14.79 -10.26 1.58
N LEU A 3 -14.11 -9.13 1.78
CA LEU A 3 -13.63 -8.26 0.69
C LEU A 3 -12.43 -8.84 -0.07
N THR A 4 -11.62 -9.64 0.61
CA THR A 4 -10.49 -10.41 0.07
C THR A 4 -10.96 -11.42 -0.98
N LEU A 5 -12.01 -12.20 -0.67
CA LEU A 5 -12.59 -13.18 -1.59
C LEU A 5 -13.31 -12.48 -2.76
N TYR A 6 -13.94 -11.33 -2.50
CA TYR A 6 -14.60 -10.52 -3.52
C TYR A 6 -13.58 -9.97 -4.54
N ALA A 7 -12.44 -9.45 -4.09
CA ALA A 7 -11.36 -9.01 -4.96
C ALA A 7 -10.75 -10.17 -5.77
N GLN A 8 -10.60 -11.36 -5.17
CA GLN A 8 -10.08 -12.54 -5.85
C GLN A 8 -11.02 -13.05 -6.96
N ALA A 9 -12.34 -13.02 -6.72
CA ALA A 9 -13.35 -13.37 -7.73
C ALA A 9 -13.41 -12.36 -8.88
N LEU A 10 -13.14 -11.10 -8.58
CA LEU A 10 -13.13 -10.00 -9.54
C LEU A 10 -11.85 -10.00 -10.41
N VAL A 11 -10.69 -10.31 -9.81
CA VAL A 11 -9.41 -10.48 -10.53
C VAL A 11 -9.47 -11.63 -11.54
N ALA A 12 -10.17 -12.72 -11.22
CA ALA A 12 -10.33 -13.88 -12.11
C ALA A 12 -11.13 -13.58 -13.40
N ARG A 13 -11.80 -12.42 -13.50
CA ARG A 13 -12.60 -12.04 -14.67
C ARG A 13 -11.85 -11.22 -15.72
N GLU A 14 -10.61 -10.78 -15.47
CA GLU A 14 -9.77 -9.98 -16.39
C GLU A 14 -10.51 -8.83 -17.13
N GLN A 15 -11.52 -8.22 -16.50
CA GLN A 15 -12.30 -7.12 -17.07
C GLN A 15 -11.92 -5.79 -16.39
N PRO A 16 -11.49 -4.76 -17.13
CA PRO A 16 -11.16 -3.45 -16.58
C PRO A 16 -12.28 -2.80 -15.73
N ASP A 17 -13.54 -3.05 -16.09
CA ASP A 17 -14.72 -2.51 -15.40
C ASP A 17 -14.85 -2.98 -13.95
N THR A 18 -14.23 -4.12 -13.65
CA THR A 18 -14.31 -4.78 -12.35
C THR A 18 -13.40 -4.11 -11.32
N ASP A 19 -12.21 -3.66 -11.73
CA ASP A 19 -11.28 -2.95 -10.85
C ASP A 19 -11.87 -1.61 -10.40
N ARG A 20 -12.62 -0.93 -11.28
CA ARG A 20 -13.28 0.35 -10.97
C ARG A 20 -14.35 0.21 -9.88
N LEU A 21 -15.02 -0.94 -9.80
CA LEU A 21 -16.01 -1.25 -8.76
C LEU A 21 -15.33 -1.73 -7.47
N ALA A 22 -14.26 -2.51 -7.56
CA ALA A 22 -13.54 -3.06 -6.42
C ALA A 22 -12.72 -2.00 -5.66
N MET A 23 -12.13 -1.03 -6.37
CA MET A 23 -11.26 -0.01 -5.80
C MET A 23 -11.87 0.75 -4.61
N PRO A 24 -13.05 1.39 -4.71
CA PRO A 24 -13.62 2.12 -3.57
C PRO A 24 -13.97 1.20 -2.38
N ILE A 25 -14.26 -0.07 -2.66
CA ILE A 25 -14.58 -1.07 -1.64
C ILE A 25 -13.30 -1.48 -0.89
N LEU A 26 -12.19 -1.72 -1.61
CA LEU A 26 -10.89 -2.01 -1.00
C LEU A 26 -10.33 -0.79 -0.25
N GLU A 27 -10.47 0.42 -0.80
CA GLU A 27 -10.10 1.65 -0.08
C GLU A 27 -10.89 1.78 1.24
N LYS A 28 -12.19 1.46 1.23
CA LYS A 28 -12.97 1.39 2.47
C LYS A 28 -12.48 0.26 3.38
N SER A 29 -12.14 -0.91 2.84
CA SER A 29 -11.62 -2.04 3.60
C SER A 29 -10.36 -1.69 4.38
N VAL A 30 -9.35 -1.10 3.71
CA VAL A 30 -8.07 -0.78 4.34
C VAL A 30 -8.18 0.36 5.34
N ARG A 31 -9.17 1.26 5.18
CA ARG A 31 -9.49 2.26 6.21
C ARG A 31 -10.14 1.65 7.45
N LEU A 32 -10.99 0.65 7.29
CA LEU A 32 -11.67 -0.03 8.41
C LEU A 32 -10.74 -1.01 9.13
N ASP A 33 -9.86 -1.67 8.39
CA ASP A 33 -8.91 -2.67 8.90
C ASP A 33 -7.51 -2.39 8.33
N PRO A 34 -6.80 -1.39 8.86
CA PRO A 34 -5.49 -1.00 8.37
C PRO A 34 -4.39 -2.03 8.68
N TYR A 35 -4.63 -2.97 9.59
CA TYR A 35 -3.66 -4.00 9.97
C TYR A 35 -3.68 -5.22 9.05
N ASN A 36 -4.65 -5.28 8.14
CA ASN A 36 -4.76 -6.33 7.15
C ASN A 36 -3.83 -6.08 5.95
N SER A 37 -2.64 -6.67 6.01
CA SER A 37 -1.63 -6.60 4.94
C SER A 37 -2.13 -7.12 3.60
N PHE A 38 -3.10 -8.05 3.59
CA PHE A 38 -3.69 -8.54 2.35
C PHE A 38 -4.60 -7.51 1.69
N GLY A 39 -5.33 -6.69 2.46
CA GLY A 39 -6.14 -5.60 1.91
C GLY A 39 -5.28 -4.59 1.14
N TRP A 40 -4.15 -4.21 1.73
CA TRP A 40 -3.17 -3.34 1.08
C TRP A 40 -2.54 -3.97 -0.18
N TYR A 41 -2.26 -5.28 -0.14
CA TYR A 41 -1.76 -6.00 -1.32
C TYR A 41 -2.73 -5.95 -2.50
N GLN A 42 -4.01 -6.23 -2.25
CA GLN A 42 -5.03 -6.19 -3.30
C GLN A 42 -5.23 -4.77 -3.84
N LEU A 43 -5.22 -3.77 -2.95
CA LEU A 43 -5.32 -2.38 -3.36
C LEU A 43 -4.14 -1.96 -4.24
N ALA A 44 -2.92 -2.43 -3.94
CA ALA A 44 -1.75 -2.18 -4.78
C ALA A 44 -1.89 -2.78 -6.18
N ILE A 45 -2.42 -4.02 -6.31
CA ILE A 45 -2.68 -4.64 -7.61
C ILE A 45 -3.66 -3.80 -8.44
N ILE A 46 -4.76 -3.37 -7.83
CA ILE A 46 -5.76 -2.55 -8.51
C ILE A 46 -5.14 -1.23 -8.97
N TYR A 47 -4.39 -0.53 -8.12
CA TYR A 47 -3.74 0.71 -8.51
C TYR A 47 -2.74 0.52 -9.66
N THR A 48 -1.96 -0.56 -9.65
CA THR A 48 -1.06 -0.90 -10.77
C THR A 48 -1.83 -1.10 -12.06
N ARG A 49 -2.94 -1.86 -12.03
CA ARG A 49 -3.79 -2.13 -13.20
C ARG A 49 -4.49 -0.88 -13.75
N ASN A 50 -4.77 0.09 -12.87
CA ASN A 50 -5.40 1.36 -13.23
C ASN A 50 -4.39 2.46 -13.60
N ASN A 51 -3.12 2.11 -13.89
CA ASN A 51 -2.06 3.06 -14.22
C ASN A 51 -1.85 4.14 -13.14
N MET A 52 -1.98 3.76 -11.86
CA MET A 52 -1.74 4.61 -10.71
C MET A 52 -0.52 4.14 -9.90
N PRO A 53 0.70 4.17 -10.49
CA PRO A 53 1.89 3.56 -9.88
C PRO A 53 2.25 4.16 -8.51
N ALA A 54 2.14 5.48 -8.35
CA ALA A 54 2.46 6.14 -7.08
C ALA A 54 1.52 5.71 -5.93
N LEU A 55 0.25 5.41 -6.26
CA LEU A 55 -0.71 4.87 -5.30
C LEU A 55 -0.45 3.39 -5.00
N ALA A 56 -0.03 2.63 -6.02
CA ALA A 56 0.38 1.24 -5.83
C ALA A 56 1.61 1.14 -4.91
N ASP A 57 2.57 2.04 -5.06
CA ASP A 57 3.75 2.13 -4.20
C ASP A 57 3.36 2.48 -2.76
N LEU A 58 2.43 3.43 -2.56
CA LEU A 58 1.93 3.76 -1.21
C LEU A 58 1.29 2.54 -0.54
N ALA A 59 0.37 1.86 -1.23
CA ALA A 59 -0.28 0.65 -0.70
C ALA A 59 0.73 -0.48 -0.43
N THR A 60 1.75 -0.61 -1.27
CA THR A 60 2.83 -1.59 -1.09
C THR A 60 3.71 -1.25 0.13
N ALA A 61 3.97 0.04 0.36
CA ALA A 61 4.72 0.50 1.52
C ALA A 61 3.99 0.17 2.84
N GLU A 62 2.67 0.43 2.90
CA GLU A 62 1.81 0.07 4.04
C GLU A 62 1.87 -1.43 4.33
N ARG A 63 1.72 -2.26 3.28
CA ARG A 63 1.84 -3.71 3.40
C ARG A 63 3.17 -4.13 4.02
N TYR A 64 4.29 -3.58 3.54
CA TYR A 64 5.62 -3.97 4.04
C TYR A 64 5.89 -3.50 5.47
N MET A 65 5.31 -2.37 5.89
CA MET A 65 5.33 -1.97 7.31
C MET A 65 4.66 -3.01 8.18
N LEU A 66 3.49 -3.51 7.78
CA LEU A 66 2.77 -4.56 8.51
C LEU A 66 3.53 -5.89 8.52
N MET A 67 4.27 -6.19 7.44
CA MET A 67 5.12 -7.37 7.35
C MET A 67 6.46 -7.23 8.09
N ARG A 68 6.69 -6.13 8.83
CA ARG A 68 7.96 -5.82 9.51
C ARG A 68 9.17 -5.86 8.57
N ASN A 69 8.98 -5.43 7.33
CA ASN A 69 10.05 -5.26 6.35
C ASN A 69 10.25 -3.78 6.05
N PRO A 70 10.88 -3.02 6.96
CA PRO A 70 11.01 -1.57 6.82
C PRO A 70 11.92 -1.18 5.64
N GLY A 71 12.83 -2.05 5.21
CA GLY A 71 13.67 -1.80 4.02
C GLY A 71 12.86 -1.66 2.74
N ARG A 72 11.98 -2.63 2.49
CA ARG A 72 11.06 -2.57 1.35
C ARG A 72 10.02 -1.47 1.51
N ALA A 73 9.52 -1.24 2.73
CA ALA A 73 8.58 -0.16 3.00
C ALA A 73 9.17 1.20 2.65
N ALA A 74 10.40 1.50 3.09
CA ALA A 74 11.08 2.76 2.79
C ALA A 74 11.29 2.96 1.28
N MET A 75 11.68 1.90 0.56
CA MET A 75 11.89 1.96 -0.90
C MET A 75 10.60 2.36 -1.64
N HIS A 76 9.48 1.69 -1.35
CA HIS A 76 8.20 1.99 -2.00
C HIS A 76 7.63 3.33 -1.52
N ALA A 77 7.76 3.68 -0.24
CA ALA A 77 7.33 4.98 0.27
C ALA A 77 8.07 6.14 -0.43
N ASN A 78 9.38 5.98 -0.71
CA ASN A 78 10.14 6.95 -1.48
C ASN A 78 9.58 7.16 -2.89
N GLN A 79 9.24 6.08 -3.60
CA GLN A 79 8.64 6.16 -4.95
C GLN A 79 7.26 6.83 -4.90
N ALA A 80 6.44 6.48 -3.91
CA ALA A 80 5.14 7.11 -3.70
C ALA A 80 5.25 8.62 -3.45
N VAL A 81 6.19 9.06 -2.60
CA VAL A 81 6.43 10.49 -2.35
C VAL A 81 6.84 11.25 -3.62
N GLN A 82 7.61 10.62 -4.50
CA GLN A 82 8.05 11.23 -5.76
C GLN A 82 6.94 11.31 -6.81
N GLY A 83 6.03 10.32 -6.83
CA GLY A 83 4.95 10.25 -7.82
C GLY A 83 3.62 10.87 -7.39
N LEU A 84 3.44 11.19 -6.10
CA LEU A 84 2.23 11.84 -5.59
C LEU A 84 2.38 13.36 -5.54
N GLU A 85 1.28 14.05 -5.77
CA GLU A 85 1.23 15.50 -5.68
C GLU A 85 1.55 15.97 -4.25
N PRO A 86 2.54 16.86 -4.07
CA PRO A 86 2.92 17.38 -2.76
C PRO A 86 1.76 18.06 -2.03
N GLY A 87 1.71 17.89 -0.70
CA GLY A 87 0.65 18.45 0.14
C GLY A 87 -0.65 17.64 0.16
N THR A 88 -0.83 16.66 -0.72
CA THR A 88 -2.02 15.79 -0.67
C THR A 88 -1.98 14.84 0.54
N PRO A 89 -3.14 14.40 1.08
CA PRO A 89 -3.17 13.47 2.20
C PRO A 89 -2.41 12.15 1.95
N LYS A 90 -2.47 11.62 0.72
CA LYS A 90 -1.76 10.40 0.35
C LYS A 90 -0.25 10.63 0.30
N TRP A 91 0.20 11.81 -0.14
CA TRP A 91 1.61 12.19 -0.11
C TRP A 91 2.15 12.34 1.32
N LEU A 92 1.40 12.98 2.22
CA LEU A 92 1.75 13.07 3.64
C LEU A 92 1.89 11.67 4.25
N ARG A 93 0.92 10.80 3.97
CA ARG A 93 0.96 9.41 4.45
C ARG A 93 2.18 8.64 3.95
N ALA A 94 2.57 8.83 2.68
CA ALA A 94 3.78 8.22 2.13
C ALA A 94 5.05 8.69 2.85
N GLN A 95 5.12 9.98 3.22
CA GLN A 95 6.24 10.51 3.98
C GLN A 95 6.30 9.96 5.40
N ASP A 96 5.17 9.81 6.07
CA ASP A 96 5.10 9.22 7.41
C ASP A 96 5.66 7.80 7.40
N ILE A 97 5.26 7.00 6.40
CA ILE A 97 5.76 5.63 6.23
C ILE A 97 7.25 5.63 5.95
N ARG A 98 7.73 6.50 5.06
CA ARG A 98 9.17 6.64 4.77
C ARG A 98 9.96 6.92 6.04
N GLN A 99 9.50 7.86 6.86
CA GLN A 99 10.17 8.23 8.11
C GLN A 99 10.12 7.08 9.13
N ALA A 100 8.94 6.49 9.35
CA ALA A 100 8.77 5.38 10.28
C ALA A 100 9.61 4.16 9.89
N ALA A 101 9.67 3.85 8.59
CA ALA A 101 10.50 2.77 8.05
C ALA A 101 12.00 3.04 8.25
N GLY A 102 12.46 4.27 8.03
CA GLY A 102 13.84 4.69 8.29
C GLY A 102 14.24 4.48 9.76
N LEU A 103 13.41 4.96 10.68
CA LEU A 103 13.62 4.78 12.12
C LEU A 103 13.66 3.29 12.51
N ALA A 104 12.76 2.47 11.96
CA ALA A 104 12.74 1.04 12.22
C ALA A 104 14.02 0.32 11.72
N LEU A 105 14.57 0.74 10.59
CA LEU A 105 15.85 0.22 10.07
C LEU A 105 17.00 0.57 10.99
N GLU A 106 17.12 1.84 11.42
CA GLU A 106 18.16 2.30 12.34
C GLU A 106 18.13 1.54 13.67
N GLN A 107 16.94 1.38 14.24
CA GLN A 107 16.76 0.60 15.48
C GLN A 107 17.19 -0.85 15.30
N SER A 108 16.86 -1.47 14.17
CA SER A 108 17.25 -2.86 13.88
C SER A 108 18.76 -3.02 13.71
N ALA A 109 19.45 -2.01 13.16
CA ALA A 109 20.89 -1.98 13.02
C ALA A 109 21.57 -1.78 14.39
N ASN A 110 21.05 -0.89 15.24
CA ASN A 110 21.60 -0.64 16.56
C ASN A 110 21.47 -1.85 17.51
N ARG A 111 20.40 -2.64 17.38
CA ARG A 111 20.22 -3.90 18.14
C ARG A 111 21.17 -5.03 17.74
N ARG A 112 21.82 -4.93 16.58
CA ARG A 112 22.78 -5.93 16.07
C ARG A 112 24.22 -5.59 16.40
N ARG A 113 24.48 -4.41 16.97
CA ARG A 113 25.78 -3.97 17.48
C ARG A 113 25.88 -4.32 18.96
#